data_AF-A0A075H7P9-F1
#
_entry.id   AF-A0A075H7P9-F1
#
_cell.length_a   1.000
_cell.length_b   1.000
_cell.length_c   1.000
_cell.angle_alpha   90.00
_cell.angle_beta   90.00
_cell.angle_gamma   90.00
#
_symmetry.space_group_name_H-M   'P 1'
#
loop_
_entity.id
_entity.type
_entity.pdbx_description
1 polymer ?
#
loop_
_entity_poly.entity_id
_entity_poly.type
_entity_poly.pdbx_seq_one_letter_code
_entity_poly.pdbx_strand_id
1 'polypeptide(L)'
;MTLFTTYRSQTSRRTKIAILISYIVIVSVALALIFVGDTIYPDIIDVNSSKFILGFQVIIAQLRFDLFFIMALLPVTVGLIFLSKNKLKHADSILVLIFGTIIASPILVSFTYHYEILPYRFIPLLVFFSIGVGMFFSKNSKIRV
;
A
#
# COMPACT_ATOMS: atom_id res chain seq x y z
N MET A 1 -9.22 -2.14 -9.50
CA MET A 1 -8.06 -1.43 -10.08
C MET A 1 -7.60 -0.37 -9.10
N THR A 2 -6.32 -0.35 -8.73
CA THR A 2 -5.75 0.79 -7.99
C THR A 2 -5.51 1.97 -8.91
N LEU A 3 -5.45 3.20 -8.37
CA LEU A 3 -5.12 4.40 -9.16
C LEU A 3 -3.85 4.22 -9.99
N PHE A 4 -2.83 3.57 -9.42
CA PHE A 4 -1.59 3.24 -10.11
C PHE A 4 -1.80 2.31 -11.31
N THR A 5 -2.58 1.24 -11.15
CA THR A 5 -2.90 0.33 -12.27
C THR A 5 -3.71 1.01 -13.36
N THR A 6 -4.66 1.87 -12.98
CA THR A 6 -5.47 2.67 -13.93
C THR A 6 -4.57 3.62 -14.71
N TYR A 7 -3.61 4.29 -14.05
CA TYR A 7 -2.65 5.17 -14.70
C TYR A 7 -1.82 4.44 -15.77
N ARG A 8 -1.29 3.26 -15.43
CA ARG A 8 -0.46 2.42 -16.33
C ARG A 8 -1.24 1.67 -17.41
N SER A 9 -2.57 1.56 -17.30
CA SER A 9 -3.40 0.81 -18.24
C SER A 9 -3.52 1.50 -19.62
N GLN A 10 -3.90 0.74 -20.64
CA GLN A 10 -4.15 1.23 -22.01
C GLN A 10 -5.56 1.85 -22.18
N THR A 11 -6.30 2.09 -21.10
CA THR A 11 -7.64 2.67 -21.19
C THR A 11 -7.61 4.12 -21.68
N SER A 12 -8.74 4.59 -22.24
CA SER A 12 -8.85 5.95 -22.75
C SER A 12 -8.56 7.01 -21.67
N ARG A 13 -7.97 8.14 -22.05
CA ARG A 13 -7.67 9.26 -21.12
C ARG A 13 -8.93 9.78 -20.43
N ARG A 14 -10.06 9.82 -21.15
CA ARG A 14 -11.37 10.24 -20.61
C ARG A 14 -11.81 9.31 -19.47
N THR A 15 -11.69 8.00 -19.66
CA THR A 15 -12.01 7.01 -18.62
C THR A 15 -11.09 7.12 -17.41
N LYS A 16 -9.79 7.35 -17.62
CA LYS A 16 -8.84 7.56 -16.50
C LYS A 16 -9.21 8.76 -15.65
N ILE A 17 -9.58 9.88 -16.28
CA ILE A 17 -10.03 11.09 -15.59
C ILE A 17 -11.34 10.83 -14.85
N ALA A 18 -12.31 10.14 -15.48
CA ALA A 18 -13.57 9.79 -14.84
C ALA A 18 -13.36 8.92 -13.59
N ILE A 19 -12.45 7.94 -13.62
CA ILE A 19 -12.09 7.11 -12.47
C ILE A 19 -11.41 7.94 -11.37
N LEU A 20 -10.56 8.90 -11.73
CA LEU A 20 -9.91 9.77 -10.75
C LEU A 20 -10.93 10.67 -10.06
N ILE A 21 -11.84 11.28 -10.83
CA ILE A 21 -12.92 12.13 -10.30
C ILE A 21 -13.82 11.31 -9.38
N SER A 22 -14.20 10.09 -9.77
CA SER A 22 -15.07 9.26 -8.91
C SER A 22 -14.41 8.94 -7.57
N TYR A 23 -13.09 8.68 -7.55
CA TYR A 23 -12.34 8.50 -6.31
C TYR A 23 -12.34 9.76 -5.43
N ILE A 24 -12.09 10.93 -6.03
CA ILE A 24 -12.11 12.21 -5.31
C ILE A 24 -13.50 12.46 -4.71
N VAL A 25 -14.56 12.26 -5.50
CA VAL A 25 -15.94 12.45 -5.02
C VAL A 25 -16.26 11.53 -3.86
N ILE A 26 -15.93 10.23 -3.95
CA ILE A 26 -16.20 9.27 -2.86
C ILE A 26 -15.44 9.67 -1.58
N VAL A 27 -14.16 10.03 -1.70
CA VAL A 27 -13.36 10.44 -0.53
C VAL A 27 -13.90 11.74 0.08
N SER A 28 -14.25 12.74 -0.74
CA SER A 28 -14.81 14.00 -0.26
C SER A 28 -16.16 13.80 0.44
N VAL A 29 -17.04 12.94 -0.11
CA VAL A 29 -18.33 12.61 0.53
C VAL A 29 -18.10 11.90 1.86
N ALA A 30 -17.17 10.94 1.93
CA ALA A 30 -16.85 10.25 3.17
C ALA A 30 -16.31 11.22 4.25
N LEU A 31 -15.42 12.14 3.88
CA LEU A 31 -14.92 13.18 4.78
C LEU A 31 -16.04 14.11 5.25
N ALA A 32 -16.90 14.57 4.34
CA ALA A 32 -18.03 15.42 4.72
C ALA A 32 -18.96 14.74 5.73
N LEU A 33 -19.26 13.45 5.54
CA LEU A 33 -20.07 12.68 6.49
C LEU A 33 -19.42 12.57 7.87
N ILE A 34 -18.09 12.39 7.91
CA ILE A 34 -17.33 12.33 9.17
C ILE A 34 -17.45 13.63 9.97
N PHE A 35 -17.30 14.79 9.30
CA PHE A 35 -17.33 16.10 9.97
C PHE A 35 -18.74 16.60 10.28
N VAL A 36 -19.76 16.21 9.51
CA VAL A 36 -21.15 16.64 9.73
C VAL A 36 -21.89 15.70 10.69
N GLY A 37 -21.52 14.42 10.74
CA GLY A 37 -22.30 13.38 11.40
C GLY A 37 -22.05 13.19 12.90
N ASP A 38 -21.56 14.21 13.63
CA ASP A 38 -21.20 14.13 15.05
C ASP A 38 -20.41 12.84 15.39
N THR A 39 -19.46 12.49 14.53
CA THR A 39 -18.68 11.27 14.68
C THR A 39 -17.52 11.47 15.65
N ILE A 40 -16.96 10.38 16.17
CA ILE A 40 -15.76 10.42 17.04
C ILE A 40 -14.45 10.74 16.30
N TYR A 41 -14.49 10.77 14.96
CA TYR A 41 -13.28 10.86 14.14
C TYR A 41 -12.57 12.23 14.20
N PRO A 42 -13.26 13.39 14.21
CA PRO A 42 -12.61 14.69 14.34
C PRO A 42 -11.79 14.82 15.63
N ASP A 43 -12.25 14.21 16.73
CA ASP A 43 -11.59 14.31 18.04
C ASP A 43 -10.31 13.48 18.15
N ILE A 44 -10.14 12.46 17.30
CA ILE A 44 -8.95 11.60 17.29
C ILE A 44 -7.89 12.03 16.26
N ILE A 45 -8.20 13.00 15.39
CA ILE A 45 -7.25 13.49 14.38
C ILE A 45 -6.24 14.41 15.07
N ASP A 46 -4.98 13.96 15.11
CA ASP A 46 -3.85 14.68 15.67
C ASP A 46 -2.67 14.55 14.71
N VAL A 47 -2.29 15.66 14.07
CA VAL A 47 -1.21 15.66 13.08
C VAL A 47 0.12 15.87 13.79
N ASN A 48 0.86 14.78 13.94
CA ASN A 48 2.15 14.78 14.60
C ASN A 48 3.20 14.04 13.76
N SER A 49 4.01 14.81 13.04
CA SER A 49 5.10 14.29 12.19
C SER A 49 6.16 13.52 12.98
N SER A 50 6.35 13.83 14.27
CA SER A 50 7.30 13.10 15.11
C SER A 50 6.85 11.65 15.38
N LYS A 51 5.54 11.37 15.31
CA LYS A 51 5.01 10.01 15.43
C LYS A 51 5.19 9.16 14.17
N PHE A 52 5.58 9.75 13.03
CA PHE A 52 5.79 9.02 11.78
C PHE A 52 6.78 7.86 11.93
N ILE A 53 7.92 8.12 12.58
CA ILE A 53 8.94 7.09 12.80
C ILE A 53 8.45 5.98 13.74
N LEU A 54 7.62 6.32 14.73
CA LEU A 54 7.01 5.36 15.66
C LEU A 54 6.05 4.40 14.93
N GLY A 55 5.38 4.87 13.88
CA GLY A 55 4.53 4.01 13.06
C GLY A 55 5.29 2.91 12.30
N PHE A 56 6.61 3.04 12.09
CA PHE A 56 7.44 1.93 11.59
C PHE A 56 7.78 0.91 12.68
N GLN A 57 7.96 1.35 13.92
CA GLN A 57 8.23 0.46 15.05
C GLN A 57 7.10 -0.56 15.24
N VAL A 58 5.85 -0.14 15.01
CA VAL A 58 4.70 -1.04 15.11
C VAL A 58 4.78 -2.18 14.08
N ILE A 59 5.21 -1.90 12.85
CA ILE A 59 5.37 -2.93 11.81
C ILE A 59 6.37 -3.99 12.26
N ILE A 60 7.52 -3.55 12.80
CA ILE A 60 8.55 -4.45 13.31
C ILE A 60 8.01 -5.29 14.47
N ALA A 61 7.28 -4.67 15.41
CA ALA A 61 6.70 -5.36 16.55
C ALA A 61 5.70 -6.45 16.13
N GLN A 62 4.92 -6.22 15.08
CA GLN A 62 3.94 -7.19 14.58
C GLN A 62 4.57 -8.30 13.73
N LEU A 63 5.60 -7.99 12.94
CA LEU A 63 6.27 -8.97 12.07
C LEU A 63 7.41 -9.73 12.77
N ARG A 64 7.79 -9.38 14.02
CA ARG A 64 8.98 -9.91 14.72
C ARG A 64 9.08 -11.44 14.78
N PHE A 65 7.94 -12.14 14.74
CA PHE A 65 7.90 -13.60 14.79
C PHE A 65 7.91 -14.25 13.40
N ASP A 66 7.70 -13.48 12.33
CA ASP A 66 7.78 -13.94 10.95
C ASP A 66 9.14 -13.57 10.34
N LEU A 67 10.18 -14.25 10.83
CA LEU A 67 11.56 -14.02 10.40
C LEU A 67 11.74 -14.28 8.90
N PHE A 68 11.04 -15.28 8.35
CA PHE A 68 11.08 -15.56 6.92
C PHE A 68 10.60 -14.37 6.13
N PHE A 69 9.43 -13.81 6.48
CA PHE A 69 8.88 -12.65 5.80
C PHE A 69 9.81 -11.44 5.89
N ILE A 70 10.33 -11.13 7.08
CA ILE A 70 11.25 -10.00 7.27
C ILE A 70 12.51 -10.15 6.41
N MET A 71 13.12 -11.34 6.42
CA MET A 71 14.34 -11.60 5.62
C MET A 71 14.05 -11.58 4.12
N ALA A 72 12.88 -12.03 3.70
CA ALA A 72 12.51 -12.14 2.29
C ALA A 72 11.95 -10.83 1.70
N LEU A 73 11.49 -9.88 2.51
CA LEU A 73 10.88 -8.64 2.02
C LEU A 73 11.85 -7.81 1.15
N LEU A 74 13.11 -7.70 1.57
CA LEU A 74 14.15 -7.00 0.80
C LEU A 74 14.51 -7.70 -0.52
N PRO A 75 14.87 -9.01 -0.54
CA PRO A 75 15.18 -9.68 -1.81
C PRO A 75 13.97 -9.74 -2.75
N VAL A 76 12.74 -9.86 -2.25
CA VAL A 76 11.53 -9.82 -3.09
C VAL A 76 11.33 -8.43 -3.70
N THR A 77 11.50 -7.35 -2.93
CA THR A 77 11.37 -5.99 -3.48
C THR A 77 12.46 -5.69 -4.52
N VAL A 78 13.71 -6.07 -4.25
CA VAL A 78 14.82 -5.95 -5.21
C VAL A 78 14.55 -6.76 -6.48
N GLY A 79 14.14 -8.02 -6.34
CA GLY A 79 13.80 -8.88 -7.49
C GLY A 79 12.65 -8.31 -8.33
N LEU A 80 11.61 -7.75 -7.68
CA LEU A 80 10.50 -7.12 -8.38
C LEU A 80 10.93 -5.87 -9.15
N ILE A 81 11.93 -5.12 -8.66
CA ILE A 81 12.50 -3.97 -9.41
C ILE A 81 13.15 -4.45 -10.71
N PHE A 82 13.92 -5.54 -10.67
CA PHE A 82 14.48 -6.13 -11.88
C PHE A 82 13.39 -6.63 -12.84
N LEU A 83 12.35 -7.27 -12.30
CA LEU A 83 11.24 -7.80 -13.08
C LEU A 83 10.40 -6.69 -13.75
N SER A 84 10.20 -5.58 -13.04
CA SER A 84 9.55 -4.37 -13.56
C SER A 84 10.27 -3.81 -14.78
N LYS A 85 11.61 -3.72 -14.72
CA LYS A 85 12.43 -3.25 -15.84
C LYS A 85 12.33 -4.16 -17.08
N ASN A 86 12.03 -5.45 -16.87
CA ASN A 86 11.96 -6.48 -17.91
C ASN A 86 10.55 -6.73 -18.47
N LYS A 87 9.77 -5.66 -18.70
CA LYS A 87 8.46 -5.64 -19.39
C LYS A 87 7.27 -6.30 -18.67
N LEU A 88 7.43 -6.82 -17.45
CA LEU A 88 6.28 -7.25 -16.63
C LEU A 88 5.65 -6.05 -15.94
N LYS A 89 4.74 -5.37 -16.67
CA LYS A 89 4.03 -4.15 -16.23
C LYS A 89 3.32 -4.28 -14.87
N HIS A 90 3.01 -5.50 -14.44
CA HIS A 90 2.33 -5.77 -13.17
C HIS A 90 3.29 -5.77 -11.97
N ALA A 91 4.60 -5.99 -12.17
CA ALA A 91 5.58 -6.01 -11.07
C ALA A 91 5.69 -4.63 -10.40
N ASP A 92 5.63 -3.56 -11.21
CA ASP A 92 5.53 -2.18 -10.72
C ASP A 92 4.33 -1.96 -9.80
N SER A 93 3.18 -2.57 -10.12
CA SER A 93 1.97 -2.41 -9.33
C SER A 93 2.10 -3.12 -7.98
N ILE A 94 2.71 -4.31 -7.96
CA ILE A 94 2.99 -5.04 -6.72
C ILE A 94 3.99 -4.31 -5.85
N LEU A 95 5.04 -3.71 -6.43
CA LEU A 95 5.98 -2.85 -5.69
C LEU A 95 5.28 -1.69 -4.99
N VAL A 96 4.43 -0.97 -5.71
CA VAL A 96 3.66 0.16 -5.15
C VAL A 96 2.71 -0.31 -4.06
N LEU A 97 2.11 -1.50 -4.21
CA LEU A 97 1.20 -2.07 -3.22
C LEU A 97 1.93 -2.49 -1.94
N ILE A 98 3.07 -3.17 -2.04
CA ILE A 98 3.93 -3.52 -0.89
C ILE A 98 4.35 -2.22 -0.17
N PHE A 99 4.90 -1.26 -0.91
CA PHE A 99 5.33 0.02 -0.37
C PHE A 99 4.19 0.79 0.30
N GLY A 100 3.03 0.87 -0.35
CA GLY A 100 1.84 1.54 0.17
C GLY A 100 1.37 0.92 1.49
N THR A 101 1.38 -0.41 1.61
CA THR A 101 0.99 -1.09 2.86
C THR A 101 1.97 -0.87 4.00
N ILE A 102 3.28 -0.77 3.71
CA ILE A 102 4.30 -0.46 4.72
C ILE A 102 4.14 0.98 5.20
N ILE A 103 3.88 1.94 4.30
CA ILE A 103 3.76 3.36 4.64
C ILE A 103 2.41 3.71 5.29
N ALA A 104 1.35 2.94 5.03
CA ALA A 104 0.02 3.22 5.57
C ALA A 104 0.02 3.33 7.11
N SER A 105 0.80 2.49 7.79
CA SER A 105 0.94 2.49 9.25
C SER A 105 1.57 3.79 9.79
N PRO A 106 2.79 4.19 9.36
CA PRO A 106 3.39 5.50 9.63
C PRO A 106 2.49 6.69 9.34
N ILE A 107 1.81 6.69 8.19
CA ILE A 107 0.86 7.76 7.85
C ILE A 107 -0.25 7.81 8.90
N LEU A 108 -0.92 6.69 9.15
CA LEU A 108 -2.09 6.65 10.03
C LEU A 108 -1.75 7.11 11.45
N VAL A 109 -0.62 6.65 12.00
CA VAL A 109 -0.14 7.05 13.34
C VAL A 109 0.25 8.53 13.39
N SER A 110 0.68 9.11 12.28
CA SER A 110 1.00 10.54 12.21
C SER A 110 -0.23 11.44 12.17
N PHE A 111 -1.40 10.90 11.83
CA PHE A 111 -2.66 11.65 11.72
C PHE A 111 -3.64 11.35 12.87
N THR A 112 -3.24 10.53 13.84
CA THR A 112 -4.16 10.07 14.90
C THR A 112 -3.53 10.04 16.29
N TYR A 113 -4.34 10.30 17.30
CA TYR A 113 -3.88 10.36 18.69
C TYR A 113 -3.74 8.97 19.34
N HIS A 114 -4.74 8.10 19.20
CA HIS A 114 -4.82 6.78 19.83
C HIS A 114 -5.17 5.67 18.84
N TYR A 115 -4.39 5.55 17.77
CA TYR A 115 -4.68 4.54 16.77
C TYR A 115 -3.79 3.31 16.92
N GLU A 116 -4.37 2.24 17.45
CA GLU A 116 -3.70 0.95 17.54
C GLU A 116 -3.65 0.28 16.16
N ILE A 117 -2.45 -0.12 15.75
CA ILE A 117 -2.26 -0.91 14.55
C ILE A 117 -2.27 -2.38 14.94
N LEU A 118 -3.41 -3.00 14.68
CA LEU A 118 -3.66 -4.41 14.91
C LEU A 118 -3.01 -5.31 13.84
N PRO A 119 -2.63 -6.56 14.16
CA PRO A 119 -1.93 -7.47 13.26
C PRO A 119 -2.64 -7.71 11.92
N TYR A 120 -3.96 -7.83 11.91
CA TYR A 120 -4.74 -8.13 10.69
C TYR A 120 -4.60 -7.07 9.60
N ARG A 121 -4.19 -5.84 9.95
CA ARG A 121 -3.98 -4.74 9.00
C ARG A 121 -2.78 -4.98 8.08
N PHE A 122 -1.92 -5.94 8.41
CA PHE A 122 -0.79 -6.37 7.59
C PHE A 122 -1.11 -7.55 6.67
N ILE A 123 -2.33 -8.10 6.69
CA ILE A 123 -2.75 -9.14 5.73
C ILE A 123 -2.53 -8.69 4.27
N PRO A 124 -2.86 -7.45 3.85
CA PRO A 124 -2.58 -7.00 2.49
C PRO A 124 -1.09 -7.07 2.13
N LEU A 125 -0.19 -6.75 3.08
CA LEU A 125 1.26 -6.83 2.88
C LEU A 125 1.68 -8.29 2.60
N LEU A 126 1.18 -9.26 3.37
CA LEU A 126 1.42 -10.69 3.15
C LEU A 126 0.91 -11.16 1.78
N VAL A 127 -0.29 -10.71 1.38
CA VAL A 127 -0.89 -11.04 0.09
C VAL A 127 -0.06 -10.49 -1.07
N PHE A 128 0.31 -9.22 -1.05
CA PHE A 128 1.11 -8.61 -2.12
C PHE A 128 2.51 -9.18 -2.20
N PHE A 129 3.13 -9.46 -1.05
CA PHE A 129 4.39 -10.19 -0.99
C PHE A 129 4.27 -11.57 -1.65
N SER A 130 3.24 -12.35 -1.31
CA SER A 130 3.02 -13.69 -1.86
C SER A 130 2.82 -13.65 -3.38
N ILE A 131 2.05 -12.67 -3.86
CA ILE A 131 1.91 -12.42 -5.30
C ILE A 131 3.28 -12.09 -5.92
N GLY A 132 4.05 -11.21 -5.27
CA GLY A 132 5.39 -10.83 -5.71
C GLY A 132 6.35 -12.03 -5.83
N VAL A 133 6.35 -12.91 -4.84
CA VAL A 133 7.12 -14.17 -4.88
C VAL A 133 6.68 -15.03 -6.06
N GLY A 134 5.37 -15.21 -6.26
CA GLY A 134 4.83 -15.98 -7.37
C GLY A 134 5.21 -15.44 -8.76
N MET A 135 5.46 -14.13 -8.87
CA MET A 135 5.89 -13.53 -10.13
C MET A 135 7.28 -14.01 -10.59
N PHE A 136 8.17 -14.38 -9.67
CA PHE A 136 9.50 -14.92 -10.03
C PHE A 136 9.39 -16.26 -10.76
N PHE A 137 8.40 -17.07 -10.40
CA PHE A 137 8.19 -18.42 -10.95
C PHE A 137 7.18 -18.46 -12.11
N SER A 138 6.69 -17.31 -12.57
CA SER A 138 5.74 -17.25 -13.69
C SER A 138 6.39 -17.66 -15.01
N LYS A 139 5.68 -18.39 -15.87
CA LYS A 139 6.20 -18.79 -17.21
C LYS A 139 6.63 -17.60 -18.09
N ASN A 140 6.06 -16.42 -17.83
CA ASN A 140 6.38 -15.17 -18.51
C ASN A 140 7.51 -14.37 -17.83
N SER A 141 8.09 -14.87 -16.74
CA SER A 141 9.16 -14.22 -15.97
C SER A 141 10.55 -14.41 -16.56
N LYS A 142 10.69 -15.02 -17.74
CA LYS A 142 12.00 -15.25 -18.39
C LYS A 142 12.76 -13.93 -18.53
N ILE A 143 13.65 -13.69 -17.57
CA ILE A 143 14.72 -12.69 -17.65
C ILE A 143 15.59 -13.18 -18.80
N ARG A 144 15.43 -12.59 -19.98
CA ARG A 144 16.43 -12.75 -21.04
C ARG A 144 17.64 -11.96 -20.57
N VAL A 145 18.58 -12.66 -19.94
CA VAL A 145 19.96 -12.20 -19.75
C VAL A 145 20.63 -12.16 -21.11
#